data_AF-A0AA89CGM0-F1
#
_entry.id   AF-A0AA89CGM0-F1
#
_cell.length_a   1.000
_cell.length_b   1.000
_cell.length_c   1.000
_cell.angle_alpha   90.00
_cell.angle_beta   90.00
_cell.angle_gamma   90.00
#
_symmetry.space_group_name_H-M   'P 1'
#
loop_
_entity.id
_entity.type
_entity.pdbx_description
1 polymer ?
#
loop_
_entity_poly.entity_id
_entity_poly.type
_entity_poly.pdbx_seq_one_letter_code
_entity_poly.pdbx_strand_id
1 'polypeptide(L)'
;MISAVDMIDLYAIHEQKAREGLLTIHPSRWLYTGRQLGRGGVFELLSRGKQEIRIGDQLIERFGQLHDAGLNSKVRHKHDYYFATPEIADRYRKYVPRDRGLECAVRDVLSVRNPTAQAEVHTRVGYVDLLLPTAVIEVKSFVKWKHALGQVLAYSSYYPDRRKVIHLYIPGAHRPELVEQLKICTEFNVDITYQNLLPSRLGPMSRLGQEFSPRDTTCA
;
A
#
# COMPACT_ATOMS: atom_id res chain seq x y z
N MET A 1 2.07 -34.04 -9.10
CA MET A 1 1.01 -33.11 -8.62
C MET A 1 1.58 -32.39 -7.42
N ILE A 2 1.69 -31.06 -7.47
CA ILE A 2 1.94 -30.28 -6.24
C ILE A 2 0.62 -30.36 -5.46
N SER A 3 0.65 -30.94 -4.27
CA SER A 3 -0.55 -30.99 -3.43
C SER A 3 -0.88 -29.56 -2.97
N ALA A 4 -2.14 -29.25 -2.70
CA ALA A 4 -2.54 -27.94 -2.17
C ALA A 4 -1.82 -27.54 -0.85
N VAL A 5 -1.06 -28.47 -0.24
CA VAL A 5 -0.30 -28.31 1.01
C VAL A 5 0.97 -27.46 0.83
N ASP A 6 1.48 -27.26 -0.38
CA ASP A 6 2.74 -26.52 -0.62
C ASP A 6 2.55 -25.06 -1.07
N MET A 7 1.30 -24.60 -1.21
CA MET A 7 1.04 -23.21 -1.62
C MET A 7 1.05 -22.25 -0.43
N ILE A 8 1.64 -21.08 -0.62
CA ILE A 8 1.80 -20.06 0.40
C ILE A 8 0.90 -18.88 0.07
N ASP A 9 0.12 -18.43 1.05
CA ASP A 9 -0.70 -17.22 0.89
C ASP A 9 0.14 -15.94 0.92
N LEU A 10 0.14 -15.22 -0.19
CA LEU A 10 0.79 -13.91 -0.31
C LEU A 10 0.08 -12.85 0.53
N TYR A 11 -1.21 -12.97 0.81
CA TYR A 11 -1.91 -12.03 1.68
C TYR A 11 -1.44 -12.14 3.13
N ALA A 12 -1.27 -13.36 3.66
CA ALA A 12 -0.62 -13.55 4.95
C ALA A 12 0.79 -12.93 5.03
N ILE A 13 1.59 -13.05 3.97
CA ILE A 13 2.91 -12.38 3.89
C ILE A 13 2.75 -10.85 3.90
N HIS A 14 1.76 -10.33 3.16
CA HIS A 14 1.44 -8.91 3.11
C HIS A 14 1.13 -8.38 4.51
N GLU A 15 0.21 -9.03 5.22
CA GLU A 15 -0.17 -8.64 6.56
C GLU A 15 1.00 -8.69 7.54
N GLN A 16 1.79 -9.77 7.50
CA GLN A 16 2.96 -9.91 8.35
C GLN A 16 3.95 -8.76 8.12
N LYS A 17 4.29 -8.47 6.85
CA LYS A 17 5.18 -7.35 6.51
C LYS A 17 4.63 -6.03 7.05
N ALA A 18 3.35 -5.75 6.85
CA ALA A 18 2.74 -4.52 7.31
C ALA A 18 2.70 -4.37 8.84
N ARG A 19 2.43 -5.47 9.58
CA ARG A 19 2.51 -5.50 11.04
C ARG A 19 3.94 -5.23 11.54
N GLU A 20 4.95 -5.79 10.88
CA GLU A 20 6.38 -5.51 11.12
C GLU A 20 6.83 -4.12 10.64
N GLY A 21 5.94 -3.36 9.99
CA GLY A 21 6.22 -2.05 9.38
C GLY A 21 7.06 -2.10 8.12
N LEU A 22 7.33 -3.28 7.57
CA LEU A 22 7.99 -3.40 6.27
C LEU A 22 7.05 -2.93 5.17
N LEU A 23 7.57 -2.09 4.27
CA LEU A 23 6.81 -1.64 3.11
C LEU A 23 6.42 -2.82 2.24
N THR A 24 5.14 -2.87 1.92
CA THR A 24 4.53 -3.94 1.14
C THR A 24 3.34 -3.36 0.40
N ILE A 25 3.00 -3.92 -0.76
CA ILE A 25 1.77 -3.59 -1.49
C ILE A 25 0.89 -4.82 -1.54
N HIS A 26 -0.41 -4.63 -1.61
CA HIS A 26 -1.38 -5.72 -1.72
C HIS A 26 -1.00 -6.72 -2.83
N PRO A 27 -1.13 -8.05 -2.61
CA PRO A 27 -0.67 -9.07 -3.56
C PRO A 27 -1.21 -8.90 -4.98
N SER A 28 -2.50 -8.59 -5.15
CA SER A 28 -3.09 -8.33 -6.47
C SER A 28 -2.41 -7.20 -7.25
N ARG A 29 -1.96 -6.14 -6.56
CA ARG A 29 -1.25 -5.00 -7.16
C ARG A 29 0.17 -5.40 -7.54
N TRP A 30 0.84 -6.20 -6.70
CA TRP A 30 2.14 -6.76 -7.02
C TRP A 30 2.07 -7.69 -8.24
N LEU A 31 1.10 -8.60 -8.29
CA LEU A 31 0.86 -9.49 -9.41
C LEU A 31 0.51 -8.72 -10.70
N TYR A 32 -0.30 -7.67 -10.61
CA TYR A 32 -0.57 -6.77 -11.74
C TYR A 32 0.70 -6.09 -12.27
N THR A 33 1.59 -5.67 -11.38
CA THR A 33 2.87 -5.05 -11.76
C THR A 33 3.82 -6.07 -12.37
N GLY A 34 3.89 -7.27 -11.79
CA GLY A 34 4.63 -8.42 -12.32
C GLY A 34 4.18 -8.82 -13.72
N ARG A 35 2.87 -8.76 -14.01
CA ARG A 35 2.33 -8.95 -15.37
C ARG A 35 2.93 -7.97 -16.38
N GLN A 36 3.07 -6.68 -16.03
CA GLN A 36 3.58 -5.67 -16.95
C GLN A 36 5.09 -5.85 -17.20
N LEU A 37 5.86 -6.12 -16.14
CA LEU A 37 7.30 -6.38 -16.23
C LEU A 37 7.61 -7.74 -16.87
N GLY A 38 6.71 -8.71 -16.75
CA GLY A 38 6.84 -10.06 -17.31
C GLY A 38 6.45 -10.17 -18.78
N ARG A 39 6.04 -9.07 -19.42
CA ARG A 39 5.93 -9.02 -20.88
C ARG A 39 7.29 -9.37 -21.49
N GLY A 40 7.36 -10.53 -22.15
CA GLY A 40 8.59 -11.07 -22.74
C GLY A 40 9.11 -12.36 -22.09
N GLY A 41 8.45 -12.89 -21.06
CA GLY A 41 8.74 -14.24 -20.52
C GLY A 41 10.05 -14.36 -19.74
N VAL A 42 10.80 -13.27 -19.53
CA VAL A 42 12.10 -13.29 -18.83
C VAL A 42 11.99 -13.91 -17.43
N PHE A 43 10.90 -13.64 -16.70
CA PHE A 43 10.67 -14.27 -15.39
C PHE A 43 10.35 -15.77 -15.48
N GLU A 44 9.74 -16.22 -16.57
CA GLU A 44 9.49 -17.64 -16.82
C GLU A 44 10.80 -18.36 -17.19
N LEU A 45 11.63 -17.74 -18.03
CA LEU A 45 12.95 -18.24 -18.43
C LEU A 45 13.94 -18.41 -17.27
N LEU A 46 13.92 -17.49 -16.29
CA LEU A 46 14.86 -17.52 -15.16
C LEU A 46 14.40 -18.41 -14.00
N SER A 47 13.19 -18.97 -14.06
CA SER A 47 12.64 -19.78 -12.99
C SER A 47 12.86 -21.27 -13.26
N ARG A 48 13.43 -21.97 -12.28
CA ARG A 48 13.70 -23.42 -12.39
C ARG A 48 12.50 -24.29 -12.04
N GLY A 49 11.48 -23.72 -11.38
CA GLY A 49 10.29 -24.42 -10.88
C GLY A 49 8.99 -23.88 -11.47
N LYS A 50 7.90 -24.57 -11.17
CA LYS A 50 6.54 -24.13 -11.53
C LYS A 50 6.18 -22.82 -10.81
N GLN A 51 5.47 -21.94 -11.50
CA GLN A 51 5.08 -20.61 -10.99
C GLN A 51 3.55 -20.50 -10.93
N GLU A 52 2.94 -21.43 -10.20
CA GLU A 52 1.48 -21.51 -10.04
C GLU A 52 1.00 -20.46 -9.02
N ILE A 53 -0.08 -19.76 -9.36
CA ILE A 53 -0.78 -18.79 -8.51
C ILE A 53 -2.27 -19.14 -8.54
N ARG A 54 -2.91 -19.18 -7.38
CA ARG A 54 -4.35 -19.40 -7.25
C ARG A 54 -5.02 -18.20 -6.61
N ILE A 55 -6.06 -17.70 -7.27
CA ILE A 55 -6.85 -16.53 -6.86
C ILE A 55 -8.33 -16.91 -7.01
N GLY A 56 -9.05 -17.03 -5.89
CA GLY A 56 -10.41 -17.58 -5.94
C GLY A 56 -10.42 -19.01 -6.50
N ASP A 57 -11.22 -19.20 -7.55
CA ASP A 57 -11.34 -20.46 -8.31
C ASP A 57 -10.38 -20.54 -9.51
N GLN A 58 -9.59 -19.49 -9.77
CA GLN A 58 -8.68 -19.45 -10.90
C GLN A 58 -7.31 -20.00 -10.51
N LEU A 59 -6.81 -20.96 -11.29
CA LEU A 59 -5.43 -21.41 -11.27
C LEU A 59 -4.68 -20.81 -12.45
N ILE A 60 -3.55 -20.17 -12.16
CA ILE A 60 -2.68 -19.49 -13.11
C ILE A 60 -1.36 -20.23 -13.08
N GLU A 61 -1.04 -20.96 -14.14
CA GLU A 61 0.16 -21.81 -14.16
C GLU A 61 1.42 -21.03 -14.57
N ARG A 62 1.24 -19.89 -15.24
CA ARG A 62 2.30 -19.06 -15.79
C ARG A 62 2.03 -17.57 -15.56
N PHE A 63 3.06 -16.77 -15.32
CA PHE A 63 2.92 -15.32 -15.10
C PHE A 63 2.27 -14.61 -16.30
N GLY A 64 2.52 -15.08 -17.52
CA GLY A 64 1.85 -14.57 -18.73
C GLY A 64 0.32 -14.70 -18.69
N GLN A 65 -0.23 -15.68 -17.98
CA GLN A 65 -1.68 -15.92 -17.84
C GLN A 65 -2.34 -14.99 -16.82
N LEU A 66 -1.57 -14.18 -16.07
CA LEU A 66 -2.12 -13.14 -15.17
C LEU A 66 -2.97 -12.09 -15.91
N HIS A 67 -2.95 -12.07 -17.25
CA HIS A 67 -3.78 -11.17 -18.01
C HIS A 67 -5.28 -11.45 -17.90
N ASP A 68 -5.65 -12.72 -17.72
CA ASP A 68 -7.04 -13.18 -17.62
C ASP A 68 -7.56 -13.20 -16.17
N ALA A 69 -6.65 -13.05 -15.19
CA ALA A 69 -6.94 -13.17 -13.77
C ALA A 69 -7.69 -11.97 -13.16
N GLY A 70 -8.24 -11.08 -13.98
CA GLY A 70 -9.03 -9.94 -13.50
C GLY A 70 -8.28 -8.95 -12.60
N LEU A 71 -6.93 -8.89 -12.61
CA LEU A 71 -6.11 -8.06 -11.70
C LEU A 71 -6.18 -6.53 -11.94
N ASN A 72 -7.24 -6.04 -12.60
CA ASN A 72 -7.43 -4.62 -12.85
C ASN A 72 -7.78 -3.86 -11.56
N SER A 73 -7.65 -2.52 -11.59
CA SER A 73 -7.83 -1.67 -10.40
C SER A 73 -9.15 -1.87 -9.66
N LYS A 74 -10.24 -2.25 -10.34
CA LYS A 74 -11.56 -2.44 -9.74
C LYS A 74 -11.70 -3.74 -8.94
N VAL A 75 -10.86 -4.73 -9.18
CA VAL A 75 -11.03 -6.11 -8.66
C VAL A 75 -9.87 -6.51 -7.72
N ARG A 76 -8.88 -5.63 -7.54
CA ARG A 76 -7.67 -5.91 -6.74
C ARG A 76 -7.94 -6.36 -5.30
N HIS A 77 -9.08 -6.04 -4.71
CA HIS A 77 -9.40 -6.37 -3.32
C HIS A 77 -10.47 -7.46 -3.16
N LYS A 78 -10.82 -8.17 -4.25
CA LYS A 78 -11.95 -9.12 -4.24
C LYS A 78 -11.69 -10.40 -3.41
N HIS A 79 -10.42 -10.75 -3.19
CA HIS A 79 -10.03 -12.00 -2.57
C HIS A 79 -9.16 -11.75 -1.34
N ASP A 80 -9.48 -12.44 -0.25
CA ASP A 80 -8.74 -12.39 1.02
C ASP A 80 -7.52 -13.34 1.04
N TYR A 81 -7.25 -14.02 -0.07
CA TYR A 81 -6.12 -14.92 -0.23
C TYR A 81 -5.55 -14.89 -1.65
N TYR A 82 -4.25 -15.13 -1.75
CA TYR A 82 -3.51 -15.28 -3.00
C TYR A 82 -2.49 -16.39 -2.80
N PHE A 83 -2.83 -17.63 -3.12
CA PHE A 83 -1.92 -18.74 -2.95
C PHE A 83 -0.90 -18.78 -4.08
N ALA A 84 0.37 -18.99 -3.77
CA ALA A 84 1.42 -19.10 -4.77
C ALA A 84 2.47 -20.16 -4.38
N THR A 85 3.23 -20.65 -5.35
CA THR A 85 4.36 -21.54 -5.07
C THR A 85 5.42 -20.86 -4.19
N PRO A 86 6.25 -21.63 -3.45
CA PRO A 86 7.28 -21.09 -2.57
C PRO A 86 8.22 -20.08 -3.25
N GLU A 87 8.56 -20.30 -4.53
CA GLU A 87 9.42 -19.41 -5.32
C GLU A 87 8.78 -18.03 -5.52
N ILE A 88 7.47 -17.98 -5.79
CA ILE A 88 6.73 -16.73 -5.96
C ILE A 88 6.55 -16.01 -4.62
N ALA A 89 6.25 -16.77 -3.58
CA ALA A 89 6.16 -16.24 -2.23
C ALA A 89 7.49 -15.64 -1.74
N ASP A 90 8.62 -16.29 -2.00
CA ASP A 90 9.95 -15.76 -1.67
C ASP A 90 10.24 -14.44 -2.41
N ARG A 91 9.89 -14.34 -3.70
CA ARG A 91 10.01 -13.07 -4.44
C ARG A 91 9.17 -11.97 -3.81
N TYR A 92 7.93 -12.26 -3.44
CA TYR A 92 7.06 -11.29 -2.79
C TYR A 92 7.58 -10.85 -1.41
N ARG A 93 8.15 -11.78 -0.61
CA ARG A 93 8.81 -11.47 0.67
C ARG A 93 9.94 -10.45 0.47
N LYS A 94 10.80 -10.68 -0.52
CA LYS A 94 11.98 -9.85 -0.83
C LYS A 94 11.64 -8.54 -1.57
N TYR A 95 10.44 -8.43 -2.13
CA TYR A 95 10.03 -7.24 -2.87
C TYR A 95 9.96 -6.00 -1.95
N VAL A 96 10.60 -4.92 -2.41
CA VAL A 96 10.54 -3.59 -1.80
C VAL A 96 9.95 -2.61 -2.81
N PRO A 97 8.78 -2.01 -2.52
CA PRO A 97 8.18 -0.99 -3.36
C PRO A 97 9.12 0.22 -3.54
N ARG A 98 9.10 0.83 -4.74
CA ARG A 98 9.90 2.02 -5.09
C ARG A 98 9.06 3.03 -5.88
N ASP A 99 9.52 4.26 -5.95
CA ASP A 99 8.92 5.34 -6.75
C ASP A 99 7.41 5.49 -6.51
N ARG A 100 6.59 5.40 -7.57
CA ARG A 100 5.13 5.46 -7.51
C ARG A 100 4.52 4.35 -6.62
N GLY A 101 5.25 3.26 -6.37
CA GLY A 101 4.82 2.18 -5.48
C GLY A 101 4.91 2.51 -4.00
N LEU A 102 5.63 3.57 -3.59
CA LEU A 102 5.79 3.94 -2.18
C LEU A 102 4.47 4.44 -1.57
N GLU A 103 3.73 5.30 -2.27
CA GLU A 103 2.44 5.81 -1.81
C GLU A 103 1.45 4.65 -1.58
N CYS A 104 1.37 3.73 -2.55
CA CYS A 104 0.58 2.50 -2.41
C CYS A 104 1.04 1.64 -1.22
N ALA A 105 2.34 1.55 -0.98
CA ALA A 105 2.87 0.72 0.10
C ALA A 105 2.59 1.31 1.48
N VAL A 106 2.71 2.63 1.64
CA VAL A 106 2.36 3.31 2.88
C VAL A 106 0.86 3.15 3.14
N ARG A 107 0.02 3.41 2.13
CA ARG A 107 -1.43 3.19 2.20
C ARG A 107 -1.78 1.76 2.61
N ASP A 108 -1.20 0.75 1.95
CA ASP A 108 -1.52 -0.64 2.23
C ASP A 108 -1.03 -1.07 3.64
N VAL A 109 0.15 -0.60 4.09
CA VAL A 109 0.64 -0.83 5.46
C VAL A 109 -0.31 -0.22 6.50
N LEU A 110 -0.74 1.02 6.28
CA LEU A 110 -1.69 1.71 7.15
C LEU A 110 -3.06 1.02 7.16
N SER A 111 -3.53 0.52 6.02
CA SER A 111 -4.77 -0.25 5.92
C SER A 111 -4.74 -1.51 6.78
N VAL A 112 -3.65 -2.29 6.74
CA VAL A 112 -3.52 -3.51 7.56
C VAL A 112 -3.47 -3.17 9.05
N ARG A 113 -2.79 -2.08 9.41
CA ARG A 113 -2.67 -1.63 10.81
C ARG A 113 -3.97 -1.06 11.37
N ASN A 114 -4.93 -0.72 10.51
CA ASN A 114 -6.23 -0.19 10.89
C ASN A 114 -7.34 -1.10 10.32
N PRO A 115 -7.74 -2.16 11.04
CA PRO A 115 -8.71 -3.15 10.54
C PRO A 115 -10.07 -2.59 10.13
N THR A 116 -10.43 -1.39 10.61
CA THR A 116 -11.68 -0.70 10.26
C THR A 116 -11.54 0.23 9.04
N ALA A 117 -10.32 0.42 8.53
CA ALA A 117 -10.06 1.26 7.37
C ALA A 117 -10.46 0.53 6.08
N GLN A 118 -11.16 1.24 5.20
CA GLN A 118 -11.39 0.82 3.83
C GLN A 118 -10.42 1.56 2.91
N ALA A 119 -9.65 0.83 2.11
CA ALA A 119 -8.68 1.44 1.22
C ALA A 119 -9.25 1.63 -0.19
N GLU A 120 -8.79 2.67 -0.90
CA GLU A 120 -9.16 2.96 -2.30
C GLU A 120 -10.68 3.06 -2.51
N VAL A 121 -11.36 3.79 -1.61
CA VAL A 121 -12.82 3.93 -1.68
C VAL A 121 -13.20 4.87 -2.83
N HIS A 122 -13.94 4.34 -3.80
CA HIS A 122 -14.37 5.09 -4.96
C HIS A 122 -15.39 6.17 -4.62
N THR A 123 -15.18 7.37 -5.16
CA THR A 123 -16.11 8.50 -5.17
C THR A 123 -16.26 9.01 -6.61
N ARG A 124 -17.17 9.96 -6.86
CA ARG A 124 -17.33 10.53 -8.20
C ARG A 124 -16.13 11.35 -8.67
N VAL A 125 -15.22 11.74 -7.77
CA VAL A 125 -14.08 12.62 -8.06
C VAL A 125 -12.72 11.94 -7.88
N GLY A 126 -12.70 10.64 -7.60
CA GLY A 126 -11.47 9.87 -7.42
C GLY A 126 -11.61 8.76 -6.37
N TYR A 127 -10.48 8.30 -5.88
CA TYR A 127 -10.40 7.22 -4.89
C TYR A 127 -9.76 7.77 -3.61
N VAL A 128 -10.45 7.60 -2.48
CA VAL A 128 -9.91 7.92 -1.16
C VAL A 128 -8.87 6.87 -0.79
N ASP A 129 -7.67 7.29 -0.38
CA ASP A 129 -6.63 6.36 0.00
C ASP A 129 -7.06 5.47 1.18
N LEU A 130 -7.47 6.07 2.31
CA LEU A 130 -8.04 5.34 3.44
C LEU A 130 -9.26 6.06 4.00
N LEU A 131 -10.31 5.29 4.21
CA LEU A 131 -11.56 5.74 4.81
C LEU A 131 -11.78 4.98 6.12
N LEU A 132 -11.58 5.67 7.24
CA LEU A 132 -11.86 5.17 8.59
C LEU A 132 -13.24 5.65 9.05
N PRO A 133 -13.89 4.99 10.02
CA PRO A 133 -15.17 5.47 10.56
C PRO A 133 -15.17 6.95 10.98
N THR A 134 -14.00 7.48 11.38
CA THR A 134 -13.84 8.83 11.91
C THR A 134 -13.03 9.78 11.02
N ALA A 135 -12.44 9.29 9.91
CA ALA A 135 -11.52 10.08 9.11
C ALA A 135 -11.49 9.71 7.63
N VAL A 136 -11.26 10.71 6.78
CA VAL A 136 -10.83 10.58 5.39
C VAL A 136 -9.34 10.90 5.35
N ILE A 137 -8.52 9.94 4.93
CA ILE A 137 -7.06 10.08 4.92
C ILE A 137 -6.56 10.02 3.47
N GLU A 138 -5.74 11.00 3.09
CA GLU A 138 -4.95 11.00 1.86
C GLU A 138 -3.47 10.81 2.20
N VAL A 139 -2.81 9.83 1.58
CA VAL A 139 -1.41 9.49 1.80
C VAL A 139 -0.55 10.10 0.71
N LYS A 140 0.51 10.83 1.07
CA LYS A 140 1.41 11.43 0.07
C LYS A 140 2.85 11.52 0.52
N SER A 141 3.77 11.65 -0.43
CA SER A 141 5.11 12.10 -0.09
C SER A 141 5.04 13.53 0.46
N PHE A 142 5.90 13.85 1.43
CA PHE A 142 5.95 15.18 2.04
C PHE A 142 6.01 16.32 1.02
N VAL A 143 6.82 16.20 -0.03
CA VAL A 143 6.96 17.21 -1.09
C VAL A 143 5.67 17.46 -1.90
N LYS A 144 4.68 16.57 -1.79
CA LYS A 144 3.38 16.64 -2.47
C LYS A 144 2.22 16.97 -1.52
N TRP A 145 2.49 17.52 -0.33
CA TRP A 145 1.46 17.83 0.66
C TRP A 145 0.31 18.71 0.11
N LYS A 146 0.58 19.66 -0.79
CA LYS A 146 -0.46 20.49 -1.43
C LYS A 146 -1.42 19.67 -2.31
N HIS A 147 -0.89 18.64 -2.98
CA HIS A 147 -1.73 17.73 -3.76
C HIS A 147 -2.63 16.94 -2.81
N ALA A 148 -2.06 16.45 -1.70
CA ALA A 148 -2.81 15.74 -0.67
C ALA A 148 -3.94 16.61 -0.09
N LEU A 149 -3.65 17.88 0.21
CA LEU A 149 -4.63 18.85 0.71
C LEU A 149 -5.80 19.03 -0.28
N GLY A 150 -5.51 19.25 -1.56
CA GLY A 150 -6.57 19.38 -2.57
C GLY A 150 -7.43 18.12 -2.70
N GLN A 151 -6.80 16.95 -2.70
CA GLN A 151 -7.50 15.67 -2.80
C GLN A 151 -8.37 15.39 -1.57
N VAL A 152 -7.84 15.54 -0.35
CA VAL A 152 -8.61 15.28 0.88
C VAL A 152 -9.80 16.24 1.00
N LEU A 153 -9.66 17.49 0.57
CA LEU A 153 -10.78 18.44 0.53
C LEU A 153 -11.88 18.02 -0.44
N ALA A 154 -11.51 17.59 -1.66
CA ALA A 154 -12.48 17.10 -2.64
C ALA A 154 -13.22 15.87 -2.12
N TYR A 155 -12.50 14.90 -1.55
CA TYR A 155 -13.07 13.66 -1.03
C TYR A 155 -13.95 13.86 0.19
N SER A 156 -13.57 14.77 1.10
CA SER A 156 -14.31 15.01 2.34
C SER A 156 -15.72 15.55 2.12
N SER A 157 -16.02 16.11 0.95
CA SER A 157 -17.39 16.51 0.58
C SER A 157 -18.39 15.34 0.56
N TYR A 158 -17.92 14.11 0.36
CA TYR A 158 -18.73 12.88 0.40
C TYR A 158 -18.84 12.28 1.81
N TYR A 159 -18.06 12.79 2.77
CA TYR A 159 -17.96 12.28 4.14
C TYR A 159 -17.87 13.44 5.16
N PRO A 160 -18.89 14.30 5.24
CA PRO A 160 -18.83 15.56 5.98
C PRO A 160 -18.58 15.39 7.50
N ASP A 161 -19.01 14.27 8.07
CA ASP A 161 -18.87 13.98 9.51
C ASP A 161 -17.50 13.40 9.89
N ARG A 162 -16.58 13.24 8.91
CA ARG A 162 -15.26 12.65 9.13
C ARG A 162 -14.19 13.72 9.13
N ARG A 163 -13.19 13.53 10.00
CA ARG A 163 -12.00 14.40 10.02
C ARG A 163 -11.23 14.25 8.71
N LYS A 164 -10.65 15.35 8.24
CA LYS A 164 -9.79 15.38 7.06
C LYS A 164 -8.35 15.20 7.52
N VAL A 165 -7.64 14.22 7.00
CA VAL A 165 -6.25 13.95 7.39
C VAL A 165 -5.39 13.82 6.14
N ILE A 166 -4.25 14.48 6.12
CA ILE A 166 -3.16 14.12 5.21
C ILE A 166 -2.11 13.33 6.01
N HIS A 167 -1.72 12.18 5.49
CA HIS A 167 -0.65 11.36 6.05
C HIS A 167 0.58 11.44 5.14
N LEU A 168 1.65 12.05 5.65
CA LEU A 168 2.85 12.32 4.88
C LEU A 168 3.93 11.27 5.16
N TYR A 169 4.57 10.76 4.11
CA TYR A 169 5.76 9.93 4.26
C TYR A 169 7.04 10.68 3.83
N ILE A 170 8.13 10.43 4.57
CA ILE A 170 9.37 11.20 4.47
C ILE A 170 10.57 10.25 4.35
N PRO A 171 11.40 10.35 3.29
CA PRO A 171 12.61 9.56 3.20
C PRO A 171 13.61 9.85 4.33
N GLY A 172 14.19 8.79 4.90
CA GLY A 172 15.22 8.90 5.94
C GLY A 172 14.65 9.20 7.33
N ALA A 173 15.54 9.36 8.31
CA ALA A 173 15.18 9.55 9.72
C ALA A 173 14.95 11.02 10.12
N HIS A 174 14.85 11.92 9.14
CA HIS A 174 14.74 13.36 9.40
C HIS A 174 13.35 13.76 9.87
N ARG A 175 13.28 14.65 10.87
CA ARG A 175 12.04 15.32 11.24
C ARG A 175 11.86 16.55 10.33
N PRO A 176 10.77 16.64 9.56
CA PRO A 176 10.53 17.83 8.74
C PRO A 176 10.14 19.01 9.64
N GLU A 177 10.45 20.22 9.18
CA GLU A 177 9.78 21.41 9.68
C GLU A 177 8.40 21.50 9.01
N LEU A 178 7.33 21.53 9.81
CA LEU A 178 5.94 21.51 9.33
C LEU A 178 5.21 22.85 9.50
N VAL A 179 5.89 23.92 9.91
CA VAL A 179 5.26 25.18 10.34
C VAL A 179 4.25 25.71 9.31
N GLU A 180 4.67 25.86 8.05
CA GLU A 180 3.82 26.38 6.98
C GLU A 180 2.70 25.41 6.59
N GLN A 181 3.00 24.12 6.55
CA GLN A 181 2.04 23.07 6.23
C GLN A 181 0.93 23.04 7.28
N LEU A 182 1.29 23.11 8.57
CA LEU A 182 0.35 23.12 9.68
C LEU A 182 -0.51 24.37 9.68
N LYS A 183 0.10 25.54 9.50
CA LYS A 183 -0.61 26.81 9.37
C LYS A 183 -1.69 26.72 8.28
N ILE A 184 -1.30 26.33 7.07
CA ILE A 184 -2.22 26.27 5.93
C ILE A 184 -3.28 25.17 6.14
N CYS A 185 -2.91 23.95 6.53
CA CYS A 185 -3.87 22.86 6.70
C CYS A 185 -4.89 23.15 7.82
N THR A 186 -4.49 23.88 8.87
CA THR A 186 -5.39 24.29 9.95
C THR A 186 -6.49 25.23 9.44
N GLU A 187 -6.19 26.15 8.52
CA GLU A 187 -7.21 27.03 7.89
C GLU A 187 -8.32 26.24 7.18
N PHE A 188 -8.01 25.02 6.71
CA PHE A 188 -8.96 24.13 6.04
C PHE A 188 -9.55 23.04 6.94
N ASN A 189 -9.24 23.07 8.25
CA ASN A 189 -9.58 22.03 9.21
C ASN A 189 -9.12 20.64 8.71
N VAL A 190 -7.84 20.55 8.38
CA VAL A 190 -7.14 19.34 7.92
C VAL A 190 -6.00 19.03 8.88
N ASP A 191 -6.03 17.82 9.44
CA ASP A 191 -4.96 17.30 10.31
C ASP A 191 -3.80 16.76 9.47
N ILE A 192 -2.58 16.89 9.99
CA ILE A 192 -1.38 16.31 9.41
C ILE A 192 -0.85 15.21 10.33
N THR A 193 -0.55 14.06 9.77
CA THR A 193 0.28 13.02 10.41
C THR A 193 1.46 12.71 9.52
N TYR A 194 2.55 12.19 10.06
CA TYR A 194 3.67 11.75 9.22
C TYR A 194 4.44 10.55 9.76
N GLN A 195 5.08 9.82 8.86
CA GLN A 195 5.98 8.71 9.16
C GLN A 195 7.25 8.75 8.30
N ASN A 196 8.37 8.36 8.89
CA ASN A 196 9.64 8.24 8.20
C ASN A 196 9.75 6.91 7.44
N LEU A 197 10.38 6.92 6.26
CA LEU A 197 10.82 5.74 5.54
C LEU A 197 12.25 5.41 5.97
N LEU A 198 12.39 4.31 6.69
CA LEU A 198 13.61 3.89 7.36
C LEU A 198 14.24 2.65 6.68
N PRO A 199 15.54 2.41 6.94
CA PRO A 199 16.19 1.20 6.51
C PRO A 199 15.64 -0.04 7.25
N SER A 200 15.71 -1.17 6.59
CA SER A 200 15.52 -2.50 7.19
C SER A 200 16.45 -3.51 6.51
N ARG A 201 16.35 -4.79 6.92
CA ARG A 201 17.03 -5.91 6.25
C ARG A 201 16.74 -6.02 4.74
N LEU A 202 15.65 -5.42 4.25
CA LEU A 202 15.27 -5.44 2.84
C LEU A 202 15.82 -4.27 2.01
N GLY A 203 16.40 -3.24 2.65
CA GLY A 203 16.99 -2.09 1.97
C GLY A 203 16.77 -0.74 2.68
N PRO A 204 17.31 0.37 2.13
CA PRO A 204 17.42 1.66 2.80
C PRO A 204 16.09 2.41 3.04
N MET A 205 15.05 2.15 2.24
CA MET A 205 13.73 2.76 2.37
C MET A 205 12.66 1.66 2.29
N SER A 206 12.70 0.75 3.25
CA SER A 206 11.89 -0.47 3.20
C SER A 206 11.03 -0.69 4.45
N ARG A 207 11.02 0.28 5.38
CA ARG A 207 10.20 0.24 6.58
C ARG A 207 9.55 1.59 6.84
N LEU A 208 8.31 1.57 7.30
CA LEU A 208 7.58 2.72 7.83
C LEU A 208 7.87 2.84 9.33
N GLY A 209 8.35 4.01 9.74
CA GLY A 209 8.74 4.32 11.12
C GLY A 209 7.55 4.54 12.06
N GLN A 210 7.80 5.21 13.18
CA GLN A 210 6.75 5.64 14.10
C GLN A 210 5.91 6.77 13.48
N GLU A 211 4.60 6.77 13.75
CA GLU A 211 3.70 7.86 13.40
C GLU A 211 3.85 9.03 14.37
N PHE A 212 3.90 10.23 13.80
CA PHE A 212 3.95 11.49 14.51
C PHE A 212 2.70 12.32 14.21
N SER A 213 2.04 12.78 15.27
CA SER A 213 1.01 13.82 15.18
C SER A 213 1.51 15.11 15.84
N PRO A 214 1.40 16.27 15.16
CA PRO A 214 1.70 17.57 15.76
C PRO A 214 0.89 17.87 17.03
N ARG A 215 -0.29 17.24 17.19
CA ARG A 215 -1.12 17.37 18.40
C ARG A 215 -0.47 16.73 19.63
N ASP A 216 0.41 15.75 19.45
CA ASP A 216 1.09 15.06 20.55
C ASP A 216 2.30 15.87 21.07
N THR A 217 2.76 16.87 20.32
CA THR A 217 3.92 17.72 20.66
C THR A 217 3.60 18.99 21.44
N THR A 218 2.32 19.33 21.63
CA THR A 218 1.88 20.53 22.38
C THR A 218 1.71 20.31 23.89
N CYS A 219 2.17 19.18 24.43
CA CYS A 219 2.13 18.86 25.87
C CYS A 219 3.52 18.74 26.52
N ALA A 220 4.56 19.40 25.99
CA ALA A 220 5.87 19.50 26.62
C ALA A 220 6.20 20.96 26.97
#